data_AF-A0A9D9EE80-F1
#
_entry.id   AF-A0A9D9EE80-F1
#
_cell.length_a   1.000
_cell.length_b   1.000
_cell.length_c   1.000
_cell.angle_alpha   90.00
_cell.angle_beta   90.00
_cell.angle_gamma   90.00
#
_symmetry.space_group_name_H-M   'P 1'
#
loop_
_entity.id
_entity.type
_entity.pdbx_description
1 polymer ?
#
loop_
_entity_poly.entity_id
_entity_poly.type
_entity_poly.pdbx_seq_one_letter_code
_entity_poly.pdbx_strand_id
1 'polypeptide(L)'
;MANEEIYDDDEFIINLTIDGTAYEEVEVKVTDPNKTIRDQISSIVAVFELPKLDNGGNPIQYLLGQIMDDGAEPEILEFEDEDGREQALVDYNIQPGDHLHLISVPIAG
;
A
#
# COMPACT_ATOMS: atom_id res chain seq x y z
N MET A 1 12.25 -38.99 9.12
CA MET A 1 12.48 -37.55 8.88
C MET A 1 11.42 -37.14 7.89
N ALA A 2 10.31 -36.61 8.41
CA ALA A 2 9.27 -36.03 7.59
C ALA A 2 9.70 -34.58 7.34
N ASN A 3 10.19 -34.29 6.14
CA ASN A 3 10.18 -32.92 5.64
C ASN A 3 8.73 -32.64 5.26
N GLU A 4 7.93 -32.27 6.26
CA GLU A 4 6.69 -31.54 6.01
C GLU A 4 7.11 -30.08 5.78
N GLU A 5 7.61 -29.79 4.58
CA GLU A 5 7.53 -28.43 4.05
C GLU A 5 6.08 -28.21 3.66
N ILE A 6 5.27 -27.89 4.67
CA ILE A 6 3.98 -27.26 4.50
C ILE A 6 4.33 -25.89 3.93
N TYR A 7 4.24 -25.75 2.60
CA TYR A 7 4.13 -24.42 2.00
C TYR A 7 2.83 -23.86 2.54
N ASP A 8 2.92 -23.05 3.60
CA ASP A 8 1.78 -22.39 4.22
C ASP A 8 1.02 -21.57 3.17
N ASP A 9 -0.29 -21.79 3.13
CA ASP A 9 -1.36 -21.07 2.45
C ASP A 9 -0.97 -19.74 1.77
N ASP A 10 -1.07 -19.67 0.44
CA ASP A 10 -1.32 -18.49 -0.42
C ASP A 10 -1.25 -17.09 0.26
N GLU A 11 -0.11 -16.73 0.86
CA GLU A 11 0.00 -15.46 1.57
C GLU A 11 0.11 -14.33 0.54
N PHE A 12 -0.90 -13.44 0.49
CA PHE A 12 -0.84 -12.24 -0.33
C PHE A 12 0.12 -11.24 0.30
N ILE A 13 1.41 -11.38 0.00
CA ILE A 13 2.48 -10.52 0.49
C ILE A 13 2.87 -9.55 -0.63
N ILE A 14 2.97 -8.26 -0.32
CA ILE A 14 3.46 -7.21 -1.23
C ILE A 14 4.76 -6.61 -0.70
N ASN A 15 5.55 -6.02 -1.59
CA ASN A 15 6.67 -5.16 -1.22
C ASN A 15 6.16 -3.73 -1.08
N LEU A 16 6.46 -3.07 0.04
CA LEU A 16 6.01 -1.71 0.33
C LEU A 16 7.19 -0.80 0.66
N THR A 17 7.30 0.33 -0.03
CA THR A 17 8.13 1.45 0.38
C THR A 17 7.25 2.57 0.94
N ILE A 18 7.70 3.25 1.99
CA ILE A 18 6.91 4.26 2.70
C ILE A 18 7.65 5.59 2.75
N ASP A 19 7.06 6.62 2.15
CA ASP A 19 7.59 7.97 2.14
C ASP A 19 7.86 8.52 3.55
N GLY A 20 8.97 9.24 3.68
CA GLY A 20 9.33 9.93 4.92
C GLY A 20 9.75 9.01 6.07
N THR A 21 9.90 7.71 5.82
CA THR A 21 10.39 6.74 6.79
C THR A 21 11.79 6.24 6.44
N ALA A 22 12.45 5.59 7.40
CA ALA A 22 13.73 4.92 7.17
C ALA A 22 13.58 3.52 6.56
N TYR A 23 12.34 3.09 6.27
CA TYR A 23 12.08 1.79 5.65
C TYR A 23 12.38 1.89 4.15
N GLU A 24 13.49 1.27 3.71
CA GLU A 24 13.85 1.22 2.29
C GLU A 24 12.83 0.37 1.50
N GLU A 25 12.49 -0.81 2.02
CA GLU A 25 11.46 -1.72 1.49
C GLU A 25 11.06 -2.70 2.59
N VAL A 26 9.75 -2.97 2.75
CA VAL A 26 9.23 -3.93 3.73
C VAL A 26 8.17 -4.83 3.12
N GLU A 27 8.23 -6.13 3.45
CA GLU A 27 7.21 -7.10 3.06
C GLU A 27 5.96 -6.95 3.96
N VAL A 28 4.79 -6.77 3.35
CA VAL A 28 3.52 -6.58 4.05
C VAL A 28 2.52 -7.64 3.64
N LYS A 29 1.99 -8.37 4.62
CA LYS A 29 0.89 -9.31 4.40
C LYS A 29 -0.44 -8.57 4.28
N VAL A 30 -1.06 -8.65 3.11
CA VAL A 30 -2.42 -8.18 2.86
C VAL A 30 -3.39 -9.28 3.27
N THR A 31 -4.27 -8.97 4.22
CA THR A 31 -5.23 -9.95 4.76
C THR A 31 -6.48 -10.10 3.89
N ASP A 32 -6.84 -9.06 3.15
CA ASP A 32 -7.96 -9.07 2.20
C ASP A 32 -7.69 -8.06 1.07
N PRO A 33 -7.31 -8.51 -0.14
CA PRO A 33 -7.01 -7.62 -1.26
C PRO A 33 -8.26 -7.00 -1.90
N ASN A 34 -9.47 -7.43 -1.53
CA ASN A 34 -10.74 -6.88 -2.02
C ASN A 34 -11.22 -5.66 -1.22
N LYS A 35 -10.54 -5.32 -0.11
CA LYS A 35 -10.82 -4.06 0.58
C LYS A 35 -10.40 -2.87 -0.27
N THR A 36 -11.13 -1.77 -0.10
CA THR A 36 -10.91 -0.55 -0.86
C THR A 36 -9.50 -0.01 -0.65
N ILE A 37 -8.95 0.70 -1.63
CA ILE A 37 -7.63 1.33 -1.51
C ILE A 37 -7.56 2.22 -0.26
N ARG A 38 -8.65 2.91 0.09
CA ARG A 38 -8.75 3.72 1.31
C ARG A 38 -8.56 2.88 2.58
N ASP A 39 -9.21 1.73 2.66
CA ASP A 39 -9.10 0.80 3.79
C ASP A 39 -7.71 0.17 3.89
N GLN A 40 -7.09 -0.14 2.75
CA GLN A 40 -5.70 -0.62 2.71
C GLN A 40 -4.75 0.44 3.28
N ILE A 41 -4.83 1.68 2.79
CA ILE A 41 -4.02 2.80 3.27
C ILE A 41 -4.25 3.04 4.76
N SER A 42 -5.51 3.06 5.21
CA SER A 42 -5.83 3.24 6.62
C SER A 42 -5.20 2.15 7.49
N SER A 43 -5.16 0.92 6.98
CA SER A 43 -4.55 -0.22 7.67
C SER A 43 -3.03 -0.08 7.73
N ILE A 44 -2.37 0.31 6.63
CA ILE A 44 -0.92 0.57 6.58
C ILE A 44 -0.54 1.70 7.55
N VAL A 45 -1.23 2.84 7.49
CA VAL A 45 -1.00 3.99 8.38
C VAL A 45 -1.15 3.60 9.85
N ALA A 46 -2.11 2.74 10.18
CA ALA A 46 -2.31 2.27 11.55
C ALA A 46 -1.22 1.29 12.00
N VAL A 47 -0.80 0.35 11.14
CA VAL A 47 0.22 -0.66 11.46
C VAL A 47 1.60 -0.02 11.67
N PHE A 48 1.96 0.94 10.82
CA PHE A 48 3.24 1.64 10.90
C PHE A 48 3.19 2.91 11.77
N GLU A 49 2.05 3.18 12.41
CA GLU A 49 1.83 4.37 13.26
C GLU A 49 2.23 5.69 12.58
N LEU A 50 1.92 5.83 11.29
CA LEU A 50 2.36 6.97 10.48
C LEU A 50 1.69 8.28 10.93
N PRO A 51 2.41 9.42 10.87
CA PRO A 51 1.89 10.69 11.35
C PRO A 51 0.70 11.18 10.52
N LYS A 52 -0.29 11.78 11.17
CA LYS A 52 -1.46 12.37 10.48
C LYS A 52 -1.27 13.83 10.11
N LEU A 53 -0.25 14.47 10.69
CA LEU A 53 0.09 15.86 10.47
C LEU A 53 1.56 15.94 10.07
N ASP A 54 1.88 16.86 9.16
CA ASP A 54 3.28 17.18 8.84
C ASP A 54 3.93 18.00 9.97
N ASN A 55 5.22 18.29 9.83
CA ASN A 55 5.97 19.12 10.79
C ASN A 55 5.47 20.57 10.88
N GLY A 56 4.65 21.02 9.91
CA GLY A 56 4.00 22.32 9.89
C GLY A 56 2.60 22.33 10.53
N GLY A 57 2.07 21.16 10.93
CA GLY A 57 0.72 21.00 11.47
C GLY A 57 -0.37 20.85 10.40
N ASN A 58 -0.01 20.64 9.13
CA ASN A 58 -0.97 20.40 8.05
C ASN A 58 -1.38 18.92 8.03
N PRO A 59 -2.65 18.59 7.77
CA PRO A 59 -3.08 17.22 7.52
C PRO A 59 -2.28 16.55 6.41
N ILE A 60 -1.95 15.28 6.58
CA ILE A 60 -1.32 14.45 5.55
C ILE A 60 -2.38 13.55 4.93
N GLN A 61 -2.48 13.58 3.60
CA GLN A 61 -3.13 12.56 2.80
C GLN A 61 -2.11 11.49 2.42
N TYR A 62 -2.48 10.23 2.60
CA TYR A 62 -1.70 9.11 2.09
C TYR A 62 -2.33 8.59 0.81
N LEU A 63 -1.49 8.33 -0.19
CA LEU A 63 -1.84 7.70 -1.46
C LEU A 63 -1.03 6.42 -1.60
N LEU A 64 -1.57 5.45 -2.34
CA LEU A 64 -0.86 4.23 -2.68
C LEU A 64 -0.63 4.24 -4.19
N GLY A 65 0.59 3.95 -4.61
CA GLY A 65 0.92 3.77 -6.02
C GLY A 65 1.61 2.43 -6.26
N GLN A 66 1.54 1.94 -7.49
CA GLN A 66 2.24 0.74 -7.94
C GLN A 66 3.50 1.13 -8.72
N ILE A 67 4.60 0.44 -8.46
CA ILE A 67 5.83 0.56 -9.24
C ILE A 67 5.85 -0.60 -10.24
N MET A 68 5.64 -0.31 -11.52
CA MET A 68 5.63 -1.34 -12.58
C MET A 68 7.03 -1.73 -13.05
N ASP A 69 7.97 -0.78 -13.04
CA ASP A 69 9.36 -0.98 -13.45
C ASP A 69 10.29 -0.43 -12.36
N ASP A 70 11.39 -1.14 -12.08
CA ASP A 70 12.36 -0.73 -11.07
C ASP A 70 12.96 0.65 -11.39
N GLY A 71 12.80 1.59 -10.44
CA GLY A 71 13.21 2.99 -10.59
C GLY A 71 12.23 3.89 -11.35
N ALA A 72 11.05 3.42 -11.72
CA ALA A 72 9.98 4.25 -12.30
C ALA A 72 9.21 5.05 -11.23
N GLU A 73 8.52 6.10 -11.67
CA GLU A 73 7.58 6.82 -10.79
C GLU A 73 6.36 5.94 -10.50
N PRO A 74 5.86 5.92 -9.26
CA PRO A 74 4.71 5.10 -8.90
C PRO A 74 3.43 5.60 -9.58
N GLU A 75 2.68 4.69 -10.21
CA GLU A 75 1.36 4.98 -10.75
C GLU A 75 0.32 4.96 -9.62
N ILE A 76 -0.36 6.09 -9.40
CA ILE A 76 -1.30 6.25 -8.29
C ILE A 76 -2.53 5.37 -8.49
N LEU A 77 -2.87 4.59 -7.46
CA LEU A 77 -4.12 3.84 -7.40
C LEU A 77 -5.24 4.80 -7.01
N GLU A 78 -6.06 5.19 -7.97
CA GLU A 78 -7.24 6.02 -7.75
C GLU A 78 -8.22 5.34 -6.80
N PHE A 79 -8.86 6.13 -5.93
CA PHE A 79 -9.81 5.59 -4.95
C PHE A 79 -11.12 5.13 -5.58
N GLU A 80 -11.52 5.77 -6.67
CA GLU A 80 -12.79 5.56 -7.34
C GLU A 80 -12.57 5.44 -8.85
N ASP A 81 -13.39 4.62 -9.52
CA ASP A 81 -13.43 4.56 -10.99
C ASP A 81 -14.21 5.72 -11.62
N GLU A 82 -14.30 5.75 -12.95
CA GLU A 82 -15.05 6.78 -13.70
C GLU A 82 -16.56 6.80 -13.36
N ASP A 83 -17.10 5.71 -12.80
CA ASP A 83 -18.49 5.57 -12.36
C ASP A 83 -18.67 5.91 -10.86
N GLY A 84 -17.59 6.29 -10.16
CA GLY A 84 -17.59 6.63 -8.73
C GLY A 84 -17.62 5.41 -7.80
N ARG A 85 -17.23 4.23 -8.27
CA ARG A 85 -17.14 3.01 -7.47
C ARG A 85 -15.79 2.93 -6.79
N GLU A 86 -15.78 2.60 -5.50
CA GLU A 86 -14.53 2.40 -4.76
C GLU A 86 -13.74 1.22 -5.35
N GLN A 87 -12.45 1.46 -5.60
CA GLN A 87 -11.52 0.48 -6.14
C GLN A 87 -10.78 -0.25 -5.02
N ALA A 88 -10.33 -1.47 -5.30
CA ALA A 88 -9.50 -2.32 -4.46
C ALA A 88 -8.20 -2.73 -5.18
N LEU A 89 -7.28 -3.41 -4.49
CA LEU A 89 -6.01 -3.85 -5.10
C LEU A 89 -6.23 -4.80 -6.28
N VAL A 90 -7.25 -5.65 -6.18
CA VAL A 90 -7.61 -6.60 -7.23
C VAL A 90 -8.06 -5.93 -8.53
N ASP A 91 -8.65 -4.73 -8.46
CA ASP A 91 -9.12 -4.00 -9.64
C ASP A 91 -7.95 -3.45 -10.48
N TYR A 92 -6.80 -3.23 -9.83
CA TYR A 92 -5.53 -2.86 -10.47
C TYR A 92 -4.66 -4.08 -10.82
N ASN A 93 -5.21 -5.30 -10.70
CA ASN A 93 -4.50 -6.55 -10.95
C ASN A 93 -3.21 -6.70 -10.12
N ILE A 94 -3.14 -6.10 -8.93
CA ILE A 94 -2.00 -6.25 -8.02
C ILE A 94 -1.87 -7.73 -7.62
N GLN A 95 -0.65 -8.27 -7.74
CA GLN A 95 -0.31 -9.65 -7.41
C GLN A 95 0.59 -9.72 -6.17
N PRO A 96 0.66 -10.89 -5.50
CA PRO A 96 1.70 -11.14 -4.50
C PRO A 96 3.10 -10.92 -5.10
N GLY A 97 3.96 -10.23 -4.36
CA GLY A 97 5.31 -9.84 -4.76
C GLY A 97 5.38 -8.49 -5.49
N ASP A 98 4.25 -7.89 -5.87
CA ASP A 98 4.25 -6.56 -6.49
C ASP A 98 4.77 -5.50 -5.52
N HIS A 99 5.37 -4.46 -6.10
CA HIS A 99 5.93 -3.34 -5.37
C HIS A 99 4.95 -2.16 -5.35
N LEU A 100 4.48 -1.83 -4.16
CA LEU A 100 3.69 -0.63 -3.90
C LEU A 100 4.51 0.42 -3.16
N HIS A 101 4.09 1.66 -3.32
CA HIS A 101 4.71 2.82 -2.73
C HIS A 101 3.66 3.68 -2.04
N LEU A 102 3.82 3.88 -0.72
CA LEU A 102 2.94 4.75 0.05
C LEU A 102 3.50 6.17 0.05
N ILE A 103 2.73 7.09 -0.53
CA ILE A 103 3.12 8.48 -0.74
C ILE A 103 2.44 9.36 0.31
N SER A 104 3.21 10.29 0.88
CA SER A 104 2.68 11.26 1.85
C SER A 104 2.54 12.64 1.22
N VAL A 105 1.30 13.16 1.18
CA VAL A 105 0.97 14.45 0.55
C VAL A 105 0.39 15.40 1.61
N PRO A 106 1.10 16.47 2.00
CA PRO A 106 0.53 17.49 2.87
C PRO A 106 -0.63 18.21 2.18
N ILE A 107 -1.79 18.25 2.83
CA ILE A 107 -2.97 18.99 2.37
C ILE A 107 -2.94 20.36 3.06
N ALA A 108 -2.34 21.34 2.39
CA ALA A 108 -2.46 22.73 2.83
C ALA A 108 -3.89 23.21 2.58
N GLY A 109 -4.54 23.73 3.63
CA GLY A 109 -5.82 24.45 3.53
C GLY A 109 -5.67 25.88 3.05
#